data_AF-K0KH34-F1
#
_entry.id   AF-K0KH34-F1
#
_cell.length_a   1.000
_cell.length_b   1.000
_cell.length_c   1.000
_cell.angle_alpha   90.00
_cell.angle_beta   90.00
_cell.angle_gamma   90.00
#
_symmetry.space_group_name_H-M   'P 1'
#
loop_
_entity.id
_entity.type
_entity.pdbx_description
1 polymer ?
#
loop_
_entity_poly.entity_id
_entity_poly.type
_entity_poly.pdbx_seq_one_letter_code
_entity_poly.pdbx_strand_id
1 'polypeptide(L)'
;MANTRGRIVRKQSLFKKLKSYPFDLLLALNEQRELIDWDSYSKTIALPSGFILTTVYFLVRLWQDNQVDEKKPQYFDFDKKLLQDSIYFRNSSQSTIGPKIISTLQFIIISINLFNTIYFLSSTKQYAIFNKSTPPNTSSARKVSRDIKVKTLWDTVLFWKKDDEPEVDSYWELNIWNPSKFSTYLFVSFPPFNLLYLYLTQSAFKNLIFVFSTSVILYFVIIKGFLVLIEDKQILYQETFDEYQRKYVNPKLSVARREVAIDATNGPYDQNSIEYYSPGRTEKLFKTHDYKGRESVEAFHQGEFTPVKKGTPLRKSIFTPKGNNRYSSYHPSPLSRKSHPFN
;
A
#
# COMPACT_ATOMS: atom_id res chain seq x y z
N MET A 1 11.75 9.81 -54.15
CA MET A 1 11.00 10.88 -53.45
C MET A 1 9.73 10.28 -52.88
N ALA A 2 9.67 10.09 -51.56
CA ALA A 2 8.51 9.49 -50.88
C ALA A 2 7.49 10.57 -50.51
N ASN A 3 6.25 10.41 -50.97
CA ASN A 3 5.15 11.36 -50.78
C ASN A 3 4.46 11.11 -49.43
N THR A 4 4.76 11.91 -48.41
CA THR A 4 4.13 11.84 -47.09
C THR A 4 2.74 12.46 -47.15
N ARG A 5 1.71 11.64 -47.38
CA ARG A 5 0.30 12.07 -47.25
C ARG A 5 0.02 12.46 -45.79
N GLY A 6 -0.35 13.73 -45.59
CA GLY A 6 -0.66 14.28 -44.27
C GLY A 6 -1.84 13.57 -43.60
N ARG A 7 -1.70 13.24 -42.32
CA ARG A 7 -2.71 12.55 -41.51
C ARG A 7 -3.93 13.47 -41.31
N ILE A 8 -5.09 13.05 -41.83
CA ILE A 8 -6.37 13.73 -41.55
C ILE A 8 -6.86 13.28 -40.16
N VAL A 9 -6.85 14.20 -39.20
CA VAL A 9 -7.41 13.98 -37.85
C VAL A 9 -8.81 14.57 -37.80
N ARG A 10 -9.82 13.73 -37.56
CA ARG A 10 -11.21 14.20 -37.38
C ARG A 10 -11.31 15.03 -36.10
N LYS A 11 -11.65 16.32 -36.24
CA LYS A 11 -11.92 17.19 -35.09
C LYS A 11 -13.30 16.86 -34.51
N GLN A 12 -13.39 16.80 -33.19
CA GLN A 12 -14.68 16.65 -32.50
C GLN A 12 -15.52 17.92 -32.67
N SER A 13 -16.85 17.77 -32.73
CA SER A 13 -17.75 18.92 -32.79
C SER A 13 -17.71 19.71 -31.48
N LEU A 14 -17.89 21.04 -31.57
CA LEU A 14 -17.81 21.95 -30.42
C LEU A 14 -18.80 21.58 -29.30
N PHE A 15 -20.00 21.11 -29.67
CA PHE A 15 -21.00 20.66 -28.71
C PHE A 15 -20.57 19.42 -27.92
N LYS A 16 -19.88 18.47 -28.57
CA LYS A 16 -19.33 17.30 -27.89
C LYS A 16 -18.22 17.71 -26.91
N LYS A 17 -17.38 18.68 -27.30
CA LYS A 17 -16.32 19.23 -26.45
C LYS A 17 -16.87 19.93 -25.21
N LEU A 18 -17.96 20.70 -25.33
CA LEU A 18 -18.59 21.34 -24.17
C LEU A 18 -19.23 20.32 -23.23
N LYS A 19 -19.84 19.25 -23.78
CA LYS A 19 -20.42 18.17 -22.99
C LYS A 19 -19.36 17.34 -22.25
N SER A 20 -18.18 17.11 -22.85
CA SER A 20 -17.09 16.37 -22.22
C SER A 20 -16.22 17.22 -21.28
N TYR A 21 -16.18 18.54 -21.48
CA TYR A 21 -15.34 19.48 -20.73
C TYR A 21 -15.33 19.29 -19.19
N PRO A 22 -16.46 19.14 -18.48
CA PRO A 22 -16.41 18.98 -17.03
C PRO A 22 -15.71 17.68 -16.61
N PHE A 23 -15.93 16.59 -17.35
CA PHE A 23 -15.25 15.32 -17.11
C PHE A 23 -13.76 15.41 -17.47
N ASP A 24 -13.44 16.05 -18.60
CA ASP A 24 -12.06 16.28 -19.03
C ASP A 24 -11.29 17.15 -18.02
N LEU A 25 -11.95 18.14 -17.42
CA LEU A 25 -11.38 18.98 -16.36
C LEU A 25 -11.15 18.16 -15.08
N LEU A 26 -12.12 17.35 -14.65
CA LEU A 26 -11.95 16.48 -13.48
C LEU A 26 -10.81 15.49 -13.70
N LEU A 27 -10.71 14.91 -14.89
CA LEU A 27 -9.62 14.01 -15.26
C LEU A 27 -8.28 14.74 -15.25
N ALA A 28 -8.21 15.94 -15.83
CA ALA A 28 -6.99 16.75 -15.86
C ALA A 28 -6.55 17.19 -14.46
N LEU A 29 -7.49 17.58 -13.58
CA LEU A 29 -7.18 17.89 -12.19
C LEU A 29 -6.71 16.65 -11.42
N ASN A 30 -7.30 15.49 -11.70
CA ASN A 30 -6.89 14.24 -11.07
C ASN A 30 -5.49 13.82 -11.55
N GLU A 31 -5.22 13.94 -12.85
CA GLU A 31 -3.90 13.71 -13.43
C GLU A 31 -2.86 14.66 -12.81
N GLN A 32 -3.16 15.96 -12.75
CA GLN A 32 -2.28 16.94 -12.10
C GLN A 32 -2.03 16.61 -10.62
N ARG A 33 -3.07 16.16 -9.90
CA ARG A 33 -2.94 15.75 -8.49
C ARG A 33 -2.04 14.53 -8.33
N GLU A 34 -2.18 13.52 -9.18
CA GLU A 34 -1.37 12.30 -9.16
C GLU A 34 0.08 12.53 -9.65
N LEU A 35 0.28 13.47 -10.58
CA LEU A 35 1.62 13.84 -11.07
C LEU A 35 2.46 14.53 -9.98
N ILE A 36 1.83 15.21 -9.03
CA ILE A 36 2.54 15.90 -7.95
C ILE A 36 2.81 14.90 -6.82
N ASP A 37 4.07 14.54 -6.63
CA ASP A 37 4.50 13.76 -5.47
C ASP A 37 4.54 14.62 -4.20
N TRP A 38 3.37 14.83 -3.60
CA TRP A 38 3.19 15.61 -2.36
C TRP A 38 4.03 15.09 -1.19
N ASP A 39 4.40 13.80 -1.20
CA ASP A 39 5.21 13.20 -0.14
C ASP A 39 6.66 13.71 -0.16
N SER A 40 7.20 14.05 -1.34
CA SER A 40 8.54 14.64 -1.49
C SER A 40 8.63 16.06 -0.90
N TYR A 41 7.57 16.85 -1.06
CA TYR A 41 7.47 18.23 -0.57
C TYR A 41 7.02 18.34 0.90
N SER A 42 6.81 17.21 1.57
CA SER A 42 6.28 17.17 2.94
C SER A 42 7.14 17.94 3.95
N LYS A 43 8.46 17.77 3.92
CA LYS A 43 9.37 18.45 4.85
C LYS A 43 9.56 19.93 4.51
N THR A 44 9.62 20.27 3.23
CA THR A 44 9.97 21.62 2.77
C THR A 44 8.77 22.56 2.75
N ILE A 45 7.57 22.05 2.47
CA ILE A 45 6.35 22.87 2.34
C ILE A 45 5.41 22.64 3.53
N ALA A 46 5.06 21.39 3.85
CA ALA A 46 4.00 21.11 4.83
C ALA A 46 4.37 21.53 6.26
N LEU A 47 5.63 21.29 6.64
CA LEU A 47 6.15 21.63 7.97
C LEU A 47 6.14 23.15 8.21
N PRO A 48 6.79 24.00 7.38
CA PRO A 48 6.74 25.45 7.59
C PRO A 48 5.34 26.01 7.38
N SER A 49 4.53 25.48 6.45
CA SER A 49 3.15 25.95 6.28
C SER A 49 2.31 25.76 7.54
N GLY A 50 2.48 24.65 8.26
CA GLY A 50 1.75 24.42 9.51
C GLY A 50 2.16 25.36 10.63
N PHE A 51 3.45 25.65 10.77
CA PHE A 51 3.93 26.67 11.73
C PHE A 51 3.47 28.09 11.39
N ILE A 52 3.43 28.42 10.10
CA ILE A 52 2.89 29.70 9.64
C ILE A 52 1.39 29.77 9.98
N LEU A 53 0.63 28.70 9.71
CA LEU A 53 -0.80 28.64 10.01
C LEU A 53 -1.10 28.71 11.53
N THR A 54 -0.32 28.04 12.38
CA THR A 54 -0.46 28.18 13.85
C THR A 54 -0.16 29.61 14.30
N THR A 55 0.91 30.20 13.78
CA THR A 55 1.33 31.56 14.15
C THR A 55 0.29 32.60 13.70
N VAL A 56 -0.21 32.48 12.46
CA VAL A 56 -1.28 33.35 11.94
C VAL A 56 -2.54 33.20 12.77
N TYR A 57 -2.92 31.97 13.14
CA TYR A 57 -4.08 31.75 14.01
C TYR A 57 -3.91 32.39 15.39
N PHE A 58 -2.73 32.26 15.99
CA PHE A 58 -2.40 32.90 17.25
C PHE A 58 -2.49 34.43 17.16
N LEU A 59 -1.94 35.04 16.10
CA LEU A 59 -2.01 36.49 15.88
C LEU A 59 -3.45 36.97 15.67
N VAL A 60 -4.26 36.22 14.91
CA VAL A 60 -5.69 36.48 14.73
C VAL A 60 -6.41 36.46 16.08
N ARG A 61 -6.11 35.47 16.93
CA ARG A 61 -6.69 35.36 18.28
C ARG A 61 -6.24 36.49 19.21
N LEU A 62 -4.96 36.84 19.19
CA LEU A 62 -4.40 37.93 19.98
C LEU A 62 -5.03 39.28 19.61
N TRP A 63 -5.24 39.52 18.30
CA TRP A 63 -5.94 40.72 17.85
C TRP A 63 -7.39 40.77 18.33
N GLN A 64 -8.10 39.63 18.32
CA GLN A 64 -9.47 39.55 18.82
C GLN A 64 -9.55 39.85 20.32
N ASP A 65 -8.61 39.33 21.12
CA ASP A 65 -8.60 39.51 22.57
C ASP A 65 -8.31 40.98 22.95
N ASN A 66 -7.37 41.62 22.26
CA ASN A 66 -7.06 43.05 22.45
C ASN A 66 -8.22 44.01 22.11
N GLN A 67 -9.24 43.57 21.38
CA GLN A 67 -10.43 44.37 21.03
C GLN A 67 -11.56 44.22 22.05
N VAL A 68 -11.45 43.29 23.00
CA VAL A 68 -12.48 43.07 24.02
C VAL A 68 -12.22 44.02 25.18
N ASP A 69 -13.01 45.10 25.28
CA ASP A 69 -13.07 45.92 26.50
C ASP A 69 -13.57 45.05 27.66
N GLU A 70 -12.69 44.75 28.63
CA GLU A 70 -13.03 44.06 29.86
C GLU A 70 -14.02 44.89 30.70
N LYS A 71 -15.32 44.69 30.50
CA LYS A 71 -16.28 45.03 31.56
C LYS A 71 -16.16 43.98 32.63
N LYS A 72 -15.61 44.38 33.80
CA LYS A 72 -15.53 43.55 35.01
C LYS A 72 -16.83 42.77 35.21
N PRO A 73 -16.78 41.46 35.46
CA PRO A 73 -17.99 40.69 35.72
C PRO A 73 -18.67 41.29 36.95
N GLN A 74 -19.87 41.87 36.75
CA GLN A 74 -20.82 42.03 37.84
C GLN A 74 -21.28 40.63 38.19
N TYR A 75 -20.54 39.98 39.10
CA TYR A 75 -21.01 38.79 39.78
C TYR A 75 -22.37 39.15 40.37
N PHE A 76 -23.43 38.43 39.99
CA PHE A 76 -24.83 38.60 40.46
C PHE A 76 -25.75 39.58 39.70
N ASP A 77 -25.86 39.44 38.37
CA ASP A 77 -27.17 39.64 37.74
C ASP A 77 -27.59 38.32 37.09
N PHE A 78 -28.80 37.83 37.35
CA PHE A 78 -29.37 36.66 36.67
C PHE A 78 -30.39 37.16 35.66
N ASP A 79 -29.95 37.99 34.71
CA ASP A 79 -30.81 38.43 33.61
C ASP A 79 -30.54 37.58 32.36
N LYS A 80 -31.61 37.17 31.65
CA LYS A 80 -31.54 36.28 30.47
C LYS A 80 -30.68 36.83 29.32
N LYS A 81 -30.29 38.11 29.41
CA LYS A 81 -29.35 38.79 28.51
C LYS A 81 -27.90 38.32 28.64
N LEU A 82 -27.49 37.71 29.77
CA LEU A 82 -26.10 37.27 29.96
C LEU A 82 -25.68 36.09 29.07
N LEU A 83 -26.63 35.24 28.65
CA LEU A 83 -26.34 34.21 27.64
C LEU A 83 -26.12 34.83 26.25
N GLN A 84 -26.79 35.95 25.97
CA GLN A 84 -26.65 36.70 24.72
C GLN A 84 -25.38 37.57 24.70
N ASP A 85 -24.90 38.00 25.87
CA ASP A 85 -23.62 38.70 26.07
C ASP A 85 -22.40 37.77 26.18
N SER A 86 -22.60 36.46 26.01
CA SER A 86 -21.47 35.55 25.89
C SER A 86 -20.60 35.97 24.69
N ILE A 87 -19.29 35.96 24.91
CA ILE A 87 -18.25 36.55 24.05
C ILE A 87 -18.27 35.96 22.62
N TYR A 88 -18.94 34.82 22.44
CA TYR A 88 -19.12 34.12 21.17
C TYR A 88 -20.38 34.58 20.39
N PHE A 89 -21.34 35.24 21.04
CA PHE A 89 -22.61 35.73 20.46
C PHE A 89 -22.82 37.23 20.60
N ARG A 90 -21.85 37.98 21.16
CA ARG A 90 -21.91 39.44 21.21
C ARG A 90 -21.96 39.99 19.78
N ASN A 91 -23.17 40.29 19.32
CA ASN A 91 -23.41 41.17 18.20
C ASN A 91 -22.84 42.53 18.60
N SER A 92 -21.54 42.74 18.36
CA SER A 92 -20.93 44.05 18.46
C SER A 92 -21.70 44.95 17.50
N SER A 93 -22.55 45.81 18.05
CA SER A 93 -23.31 46.85 17.37
C SER A 93 -22.42 47.95 16.79
N GLN A 94 -21.19 47.62 16.41
CA GLN A 94 -20.31 48.42 15.57
C GLN A 94 -20.04 47.59 14.33
N SER A 95 -20.74 47.98 13.26
CA SER A 95 -20.68 47.42 11.92
C SER A 95 -19.37 47.76 11.21
N THR A 96 -18.22 47.43 11.80
CA THR A 96 -16.94 47.55 11.13
C THR A 96 -16.67 46.26 10.34
N ILE A 97 -16.22 46.42 9.09
CA ILE A 97 -15.94 45.30 8.19
C ILE A 97 -14.75 44.46 8.70
N GLY A 98 -13.84 45.07 9.46
CA GLY A 98 -12.63 44.46 10.04
C GLY A 98 -12.88 43.18 10.86
N PRO A 99 -13.64 43.22 11.98
CA PRO A 99 -13.88 42.05 12.82
C PRO A 99 -14.60 40.90 12.08
N LYS A 100 -15.44 41.23 11.09
CA LYS A 100 -16.11 40.22 10.24
C LYS A 100 -15.13 39.48 9.32
N ILE A 101 -14.13 40.16 8.76
CA ILE A 101 -13.09 39.51 7.93
C ILE A 101 -12.22 38.59 8.79
N ILE A 102 -11.93 39.02 10.02
CA ILE A 102 -11.04 38.27 10.91
C ILE A 102 -11.74 37.02 11.44
N SER A 103 -13.05 37.07 11.73
CA SER A 103 -13.82 35.89 12.11
C SER A 103 -14.01 34.89 10.96
N THR A 104 -14.19 35.36 9.72
CA THR A 104 -14.24 34.45 8.54
C THR A 104 -12.89 33.80 8.29
N LEU A 105 -11.78 34.54 8.43
CA LEU A 105 -10.43 33.99 8.34
C LEU A 105 -10.18 32.91 9.40
N GLN A 106 -10.60 33.14 10.65
CA GLN A 106 -10.50 32.16 11.73
C GLN A 106 -11.29 30.87 11.39
N PHE A 107 -12.51 31.01 10.88
CA PHE A 107 -13.34 29.87 10.47
C PHE A 107 -12.69 29.07 9.34
N ILE A 108 -12.08 29.75 8.35
CA ILE A 108 -11.35 29.10 7.25
C ILE A 108 -10.17 28.29 7.81
N ILE A 109 -9.36 28.87 8.70
CA ILE A 109 -8.20 28.20 9.30
C ILE A 109 -8.61 26.97 10.12
N ILE A 110 -9.68 27.07 10.92
CA ILE A 110 -10.22 25.93 11.67
C ILE A 110 -10.76 24.85 10.72
N SER A 111 -11.44 25.24 9.64
CA SER A 111 -11.98 24.30 8.65
C SER A 111 -10.87 23.54 7.94
N ILE A 112 -9.77 24.21 7.57
CA ILE A 112 -8.59 23.58 6.97
C ILE A 112 -7.96 22.57 7.95
N ASN A 113 -7.86 22.94 9.23
CA ASN A 113 -7.34 22.02 10.26
C ASN A 113 -8.20 20.78 10.44
N LEU A 114 -9.52 20.98 10.52
CA LEU A 114 -10.49 19.92 10.68
C LEU A 114 -10.46 18.97 9.48
N PHE A 115 -10.41 19.53 8.26
CA PHE A 115 -10.30 18.75 7.05
C PHE A 115 -9.02 17.92 7.01
N ASN A 116 -7.85 18.50 7.34
CA ASN A 116 -6.60 17.74 7.41
C ASN A 116 -6.64 16.65 8.48
N THR A 117 -7.24 16.92 9.64
CA THR A 117 -7.38 15.94 10.73
C THR A 117 -8.28 14.78 10.32
N ILE A 118 -9.45 15.06 9.72
CA ILE A 118 -10.36 14.03 9.23
C ILE A 118 -9.69 13.21 8.12
N TYR A 119 -8.99 13.87 7.19
CA TYR A 119 -8.26 13.21 6.11
C TYR A 119 -7.15 12.29 6.66
N PHE A 120 -6.34 12.78 7.60
CA PHE A 120 -5.29 12.01 8.27
C PHE A 120 -5.86 10.76 8.96
N LEU A 121 -6.94 10.91 9.73
CA LEU A 121 -7.56 9.81 10.47
C LEU A 121 -8.27 8.81 9.55
N SER A 122 -8.89 9.28 8.46
CA SER A 122 -9.68 8.43 7.54
C SER A 122 -8.84 7.80 6.42
N SER A 123 -7.54 8.11 6.33
CA SER A 123 -6.66 7.59 5.28
C SER A 123 -6.32 6.11 5.51
N THR A 124 -7.10 5.21 4.94
CA THR A 124 -6.87 3.76 4.96
C THR A 124 -6.61 3.22 3.55
N LYS A 125 -5.80 2.17 3.45
CA LYS A 125 -5.57 1.41 2.22
C LYS A 125 -5.95 -0.05 2.43
N GLN A 126 -6.64 -0.59 1.44
CA GLN A 126 -7.11 -1.96 1.44
C GLN A 126 -6.10 -2.85 0.72
N TYR A 127 -5.65 -3.92 1.37
CA TYR A 127 -4.76 -4.92 0.80
C TYR A 127 -5.47 -6.26 0.76
N ALA A 128 -5.45 -6.93 -0.40
CA ALA A 128 -5.98 -8.28 -0.54
C ALA A 128 -4.86 -9.29 -0.34
N ILE A 129 -5.04 -10.19 0.62
CA ILE A 129 -4.18 -11.33 0.91
C ILE A 129 -4.81 -12.57 0.30
N PHE A 130 -4.12 -13.14 -0.68
CA PHE A 130 -4.53 -14.35 -1.37
C PHE A 130 -3.84 -15.59 -0.78
N ASN A 131 -4.47 -16.76 -0.92
CA ASN A 131 -3.90 -18.07 -0.57
C ASN A 131 -3.47 -18.24 0.90
N LYS A 132 -4.18 -17.57 1.82
CA LYS A 132 -4.00 -17.73 3.28
C LYS A 132 -5.21 -18.40 3.90
N SER A 133 -5.00 -19.59 4.47
CA SER A 133 -6.05 -20.39 5.11
C SER A 133 -6.31 -19.98 6.56
N THR A 134 -5.29 -19.45 7.25
CA THR A 134 -5.39 -19.05 8.66
C THR A 134 -5.79 -17.58 8.81
N PRO A 135 -6.62 -17.24 9.82
CA PRO A 135 -6.99 -15.86 10.08
C PRO A 135 -5.75 -15.05 10.50
N PRO A 136 -5.57 -13.82 10.00
CA PRO A 136 -4.55 -12.91 10.53
C PRO A 136 -4.90 -12.50 11.96
N ASN A 137 -3.90 -12.46 12.85
CA ASN A 137 -4.08 -11.98 14.22
C ASN A 137 -4.07 -10.45 14.26
N THR A 138 -5.04 -9.77 13.62
CA THR A 138 -5.20 -8.31 13.73
C THR A 138 -6.68 -7.93 13.67
N SER A 139 -7.05 -6.90 14.42
CA SER A 139 -8.41 -6.33 14.37
C SER A 139 -8.76 -5.69 13.03
N SER A 140 -7.77 -5.41 12.19
CA SER A 140 -7.93 -4.76 10.87
C SER A 140 -8.20 -5.75 9.73
N ALA A 141 -8.15 -7.05 10.00
CA ALA A 141 -8.34 -8.10 9.01
C ALA A 141 -9.81 -8.56 8.93
N ARG A 142 -10.30 -8.71 7.71
CA ARG A 142 -11.66 -9.18 7.42
C ARG A 142 -11.61 -10.26 6.35
N LYS A 143 -12.38 -11.34 6.52
CA LYS A 143 -12.58 -12.31 5.44
C LYS A 143 -13.62 -11.77 4.46
N VAL A 144 -13.26 -11.70 3.18
CA VAL A 144 -14.16 -11.24 2.12
C VAL A 144 -14.29 -12.34 1.07
N SER A 145 -15.54 -12.77 0.85
CA SER A 145 -15.87 -13.65 -0.27
C SER A 145 -16.06 -12.82 -1.53
N ARG A 146 -15.50 -13.26 -2.66
CA ARG A 146 -15.59 -12.58 -3.96
C ARG A 146 -16.99 -12.73 -4.57
N ASP A 147 -17.99 -12.10 -3.98
CA ASP A 147 -19.27 -11.91 -4.68
C ASP A 147 -19.05 -10.86 -5.76
N ILE A 148 -18.95 -11.28 -7.02
CA ILE A 148 -19.07 -10.42 -8.20
C ILE A 148 -20.55 -10.03 -8.32
N LYS A 149 -21.03 -9.23 -7.37
CA LYS A 149 -22.30 -8.53 -7.48
C LYS A 149 -22.04 -7.11 -7.04
N VAL A 150 -22.15 -6.21 -8.01
CA VAL A 150 -22.20 -4.77 -7.78
C VAL A 150 -23.31 -4.56 -6.77
N LYS A 151 -22.97 -4.33 -5.49
CA LYS A 151 -23.96 -4.01 -4.46
C LYS A 151 -24.51 -2.65 -4.80
N THR A 152 -25.54 -2.65 -5.62
CA THR A 152 -26.36 -1.48 -5.90
C THR A 152 -26.94 -1.09 -4.55
N LEU A 153 -26.85 0.18 -4.15
CA LEU A 153 -27.27 0.66 -2.81
C LEU A 153 -28.68 0.15 -2.39
N TRP A 154 -29.54 -0.16 -3.36
CA TRP A 154 -30.85 -0.79 -3.23
C TRP A 154 -30.86 -2.21 -2.63
N ASP A 155 -29.84 -3.05 -2.85
CA ASP A 155 -29.74 -4.39 -2.25
C ASP A 155 -29.54 -4.34 -0.73
N THR A 156 -28.99 -3.24 -0.21
CA THR A 156 -28.82 -3.02 1.25
C THR A 156 -30.14 -2.70 1.95
N VAL A 157 -31.13 -2.20 1.22
CA VAL A 157 -32.45 -1.80 1.74
C VAL A 157 -33.45 -2.96 1.68
N LEU A 158 -33.26 -3.88 0.75
CA LEU A 158 -34.11 -5.05 0.55
C LEU A 158 -33.46 -6.28 1.22
N PHE A 159 -33.82 -6.54 2.48
CA PHE A 159 -33.36 -7.67 3.32
C PHE A 159 -33.84 -9.05 2.81
N TRP A 160 -33.54 -9.41 1.56
CA TRP A 160 -33.78 -10.76 1.06
C TRP A 160 -32.55 -11.62 1.32
N LYS A 161 -32.64 -12.45 2.37
CA LYS A 161 -31.70 -13.52 2.65
C LYS A 161 -31.73 -14.51 1.48
N LYS A 162 -30.62 -14.66 0.77
CA LYS A 162 -30.45 -15.71 -0.24
C LYS A 162 -29.37 -16.66 0.25
N ASP A 163 -29.76 -17.92 0.35
CA ASP A 163 -28.97 -18.99 0.92
C ASP A 163 -27.71 -19.33 0.11
N ASP A 164 -26.74 -19.87 0.84
CA ASP A 164 -25.38 -20.22 0.47
C ASP A 164 -25.29 -21.20 -0.72
N GLU A 165 -24.42 -20.88 -1.68
CA GLU A 165 -23.91 -21.81 -2.70
C GLU A 165 -22.59 -21.26 -3.32
N PRO A 166 -21.73 -22.10 -3.89
CA PRO A 166 -20.60 -22.80 -3.28
C PRO A 166 -19.26 -22.05 -3.40
N GLU A 167 -18.30 -22.39 -2.52
CA GLU A 167 -16.85 -22.05 -2.51
C GLU A 167 -16.39 -20.99 -3.53
N VAL A 168 -16.83 -19.75 -3.30
CA VAL A 168 -16.26 -18.57 -3.94
C VAL A 168 -14.89 -18.33 -3.31
N ASP A 169 -13.83 -18.16 -4.14
CA ASP A 169 -12.47 -17.83 -3.72
C ASP A 169 -12.46 -16.74 -2.62
N SER A 170 -12.45 -17.18 -1.36
CA SER A 170 -12.48 -16.28 -0.21
C SER A 170 -11.06 -15.78 0.02
N TYR A 171 -10.87 -14.47 0.01
CA TYR A 171 -9.58 -13.85 0.30
C TYR A 171 -9.69 -13.01 1.57
N TRP A 172 -8.55 -12.77 2.20
CA TRP A 172 -8.50 -11.90 3.38
C TRP A 172 -8.25 -10.46 2.91
N GLU A 173 -9.05 -9.52 3.38
CA GLU A 173 -8.85 -8.09 3.19
C GLU A 173 -8.22 -7.53 4.47
N LEU A 174 -7.14 -6.76 4.31
CA LEU A 174 -6.44 -6.08 5.39
C LEU A 174 -6.54 -4.58 5.17
N ASN A 175 -7.22 -3.88 6.08
CA ASN A 175 -7.40 -2.43 6.03
C ASN A 175 -6.31 -1.74 6.84
N ILE A 176 -5.24 -1.30 6.17
CA ILE A 176 -4.09 -0.69 6.82
C ILE A 176 -4.26 0.83 6.84
N TRP A 177 -4.09 1.45 8.00
CA TRP A 177 -4.01 2.91 8.11
C TRP A 177 -2.74 3.43 7.42
N ASN A 178 -2.88 4.27 6.40
CA ASN A 178 -1.74 4.74 5.61
C ASN A 178 -1.87 6.22 5.28
N PRO A 179 -1.61 7.11 6.26
CA PRO A 179 -1.63 8.55 6.03
C PRO A 179 -0.50 8.97 5.09
N SER A 180 -0.77 9.93 4.20
CA SER A 180 0.28 10.56 3.38
C SER A 180 1.30 11.25 4.30
N LYS A 181 2.58 11.26 3.87
CA LYS A 181 3.64 11.95 4.62
C LYS A 181 3.28 13.43 4.75
N PHE A 182 2.81 14.06 3.67
CA PHE A 182 2.39 15.46 3.68
C PHE A 182 1.37 15.78 4.78
N SER A 183 0.27 15.01 4.83
CA SER A 183 -0.78 15.20 5.84
C SER A 183 -0.27 14.94 7.26
N THR A 184 0.63 13.97 7.43
CA THR A 184 1.27 13.66 8.72
C THR A 184 2.12 14.83 9.22
N TYR A 185 3.01 15.36 8.37
CA TYR A 185 3.82 16.53 8.73
C TYR A 185 2.96 17.76 9.02
N LEU A 186 1.92 17.99 8.23
CA LEU A 186 0.98 19.09 8.44
C LEU A 186 0.19 18.91 9.75
N PHE A 187 -0.26 17.71 10.07
CA PHE A 187 -0.95 17.41 11.32
C PHE A 187 -0.07 17.64 12.55
N VAL A 188 1.22 17.28 12.46
CA VAL A 188 2.20 17.48 13.54
C VAL A 188 2.58 18.95 13.70
N SER A 189 2.77 19.69 12.61
CA SER A 189 3.12 21.12 12.66
C SER A 189 1.93 22.02 12.96
N PHE A 190 0.71 21.59 12.60
CA PHE A 190 -0.55 22.29 12.83
C PHE A 190 -1.54 21.42 13.63
N PRO A 191 -1.30 21.22 14.94
CA PRO A 191 -2.08 20.26 15.70
C PRO A 191 -3.49 20.78 16.01
N PRO A 192 -4.55 19.95 15.87
CA PRO A 192 -5.92 20.36 16.17
C PRO A 192 -6.12 20.77 17.63
N PHE A 193 -5.33 20.18 18.54
CA PHE A 193 -5.40 20.54 19.95
C PHE A 193 -4.98 21.98 20.21
N ASN A 194 -3.93 22.49 19.55
CA ASN A 194 -3.48 23.87 19.78
C ASN A 194 -4.56 24.89 19.38
N LEU A 195 -5.31 24.61 18.32
CA LEU A 195 -6.43 25.45 17.91
C LEU A 195 -7.60 25.35 18.87
N LEU A 196 -7.93 24.14 19.31
CA LEU A 196 -9.02 23.91 20.26
C LEU A 196 -8.70 24.55 21.62
N TYR A 197 -7.42 24.54 22.04
CA TYR A 197 -6.94 25.27 23.21
C TYR A 197 -7.18 26.77 23.06
N LEU A 198 -6.58 27.38 22.03
CA LEU A 198 -6.65 28.82 21.81
C LEU A 198 -8.08 29.31 21.55
N TYR A 199 -8.95 28.47 20.98
CA TYR A 199 -10.38 28.74 20.84
C TYR A 199 -11.09 28.76 22.20
N LEU A 200 -10.77 27.81 23.09
CA LEU A 200 -11.41 27.66 24.40
C LEU A 200 -10.84 28.56 25.49
N THR A 201 -9.66 29.17 25.29
CA THR A 201 -8.97 29.94 26.34
C THR A 201 -9.75 31.19 26.76
N GLN A 202 -10.45 31.02 27.89
CA GLN A 202 -10.54 31.85 29.09
C GLN A 202 -10.61 30.87 30.27
N SER A 203 -9.99 31.17 31.42
CA SER A 203 -9.90 30.23 32.55
C SER A 203 -11.27 29.85 33.12
N ALA A 204 -11.78 28.70 32.69
CA ALA A 204 -13.07 28.13 33.11
C ALA A 204 -12.99 26.60 33.16
N PHE A 205 -14.00 25.94 33.76
CA PHE A 205 -14.19 24.47 33.71
C PHE A 205 -14.10 23.89 32.29
N LYS A 206 -14.33 24.71 31.26
CA LYS A 206 -14.16 24.36 29.83
C LYS A 206 -12.73 23.92 29.47
N ASN A 207 -11.71 24.35 30.22
CA ASN A 207 -10.32 23.91 30.00
C ASN A 207 -10.10 22.43 30.40
N LEU A 208 -10.94 21.83 31.24
CA LEU A 208 -10.88 20.38 31.51
C LEU A 208 -11.30 19.56 30.27
N ILE A 209 -12.26 20.06 29.50
CA ILE A 209 -12.70 19.44 28.24
C ILE A 209 -11.54 19.42 27.24
N PHE A 210 -10.73 20.49 27.23
CA PHE A 210 -9.52 20.53 26.41
C PHE A 210 -8.53 19.42 26.78
N VAL A 211 -8.18 19.28 28.07
CA VAL A 211 -7.25 18.23 28.54
C VAL A 211 -7.76 16.83 28.19
N PHE A 212 -9.06 16.58 28.39
CA PHE A 212 -9.67 15.29 28.01
C PHE A 212 -9.63 15.06 26.49
N SER A 213 -9.98 16.08 25.69
CA SER A 213 -9.94 16.00 24.23
C SER A 213 -8.54 15.70 23.70
N THR A 214 -7.50 16.35 24.24
CA THR A 214 -6.10 16.07 23.85
C THR A 214 -5.69 14.64 24.19
N SER A 215 -6.06 14.16 25.37
CA SER A 215 -5.76 12.80 25.83
C SER A 215 -6.44 11.74 24.94
N VAL A 216 -7.70 11.97 24.56
CA VAL A 216 -8.46 11.08 23.67
C VAL A 216 -7.85 11.06 22.26
N ILE A 217 -7.50 12.22 21.69
CA ILE A 217 -6.89 12.31 20.36
C ILE A 217 -5.54 11.59 20.35
N LEU A 218 -4.70 11.79 21.37
CA LEU A 218 -3.41 11.09 21.49
C LEU A 218 -3.58 9.58 21.64
N TYR A 219 -4.55 9.13 22.44
CA TYR A 219 -4.89 7.70 22.56
C TYR A 219 -5.27 7.09 21.21
N PHE A 220 -6.13 7.75 20.42
CA PHE A 220 -6.50 7.26 19.09
C PHE A 220 -5.31 7.23 18.13
N VAL A 221 -4.50 8.29 18.07
CA VAL A 221 -3.37 8.37 17.13
C VAL A 221 -2.27 7.37 17.47
N ILE A 222 -1.89 7.25 18.75
CA ILE A 222 -0.77 6.41 19.17
C ILE A 222 -1.19 4.94 19.29
N ILE A 223 -2.25 4.66 20.04
CA ILE A 223 -2.60 3.28 20.41
C ILE A 223 -3.39 2.61 19.29
N LYS A 224 -4.45 3.26 18.79
CA LYS A 224 -5.28 2.68 17.71
C LYS A 224 -4.69 2.87 16.32
N GLY A 225 -3.98 3.98 16.08
CA GLY A 225 -3.34 4.24 14.80
C GLY A 225 -1.99 3.52 14.69
N PHE A 226 -0.99 3.98 15.45
CA PHE A 226 0.40 3.61 15.23
C PHE A 226 0.75 2.16 15.61
N LEU A 227 0.29 1.65 16.76
CA LEU A 227 0.60 0.26 17.16
C LEU A 227 -0.04 -0.77 16.22
N VAL A 228 -1.32 -0.59 15.89
CA VAL A 228 -2.03 -1.44 14.93
C VAL A 228 -1.37 -1.37 13.55
N LEU A 229 -0.91 -0.19 13.13
CA LEU A 229 -0.19 -0.03 11.86
C LEU A 229 1.12 -0.83 11.82
N ILE A 230 1.88 -0.89 12.91
CA ILE A 230 3.12 -1.68 12.96
C ILE A 230 2.81 -3.17 12.80
N GLU A 231 1.82 -3.66 13.54
CA GLU A 231 1.38 -5.05 13.48
C GLU A 231 0.89 -5.42 12.08
N ASP A 232 0.02 -4.59 11.50
CA ASP A 232 -0.52 -4.78 10.14
C ASP A 232 0.59 -4.78 9.08
N LYS A 233 1.59 -3.90 9.19
CA LYS A 233 2.75 -3.88 8.29
C LYS A 233 3.61 -5.13 8.43
N GLN A 234 3.84 -5.60 9.66
CA GLN A 234 4.61 -6.82 9.89
C GLN A 234 3.93 -8.03 9.25
N ILE A 235 2.60 -8.16 9.40
CA ILE A 235 1.81 -9.21 8.76
C ILE A 235 1.91 -9.11 7.23
N LEU A 236 1.79 -7.90 6.67
CA LEU A 236 1.91 -7.68 5.23
C LEU A 236 3.29 -8.10 4.72
N TYR A 237 4.38 -7.69 5.38
CA TYR A 237 5.73 -8.05 4.96
C TYR A 237 5.98 -9.56 5.06
N GLN A 238 5.54 -10.18 6.15
CA GLN A 238 5.63 -11.62 6.32
C GLN A 238 4.91 -12.36 5.19
N GLU A 239 3.68 -11.95 4.87
CA GLU A 239 2.90 -12.59 3.81
C GLU A 239 3.51 -12.37 2.42
N THR A 240 3.98 -11.16 2.12
CA THR A 240 4.66 -10.90 0.84
C THR A 240 5.93 -11.71 0.68
N PHE A 241 6.67 -11.93 1.76
CA PHE A 241 7.86 -12.76 1.76
C PHE A 241 7.51 -14.25 1.56
N ASP A 242 6.46 -14.72 2.23
CA ASP A 242 5.98 -16.10 2.08
C ASP A 242 5.46 -16.36 0.66
N GLU A 243 4.73 -15.40 0.08
CA GLU A 243 4.29 -15.47 -1.31
C GLU A 243 5.48 -15.50 -2.28
N TYR A 244 6.47 -14.63 -2.05
CA TYR A 244 7.69 -14.59 -2.86
C TYR A 244 8.45 -15.92 -2.79
N GLN A 245 8.63 -16.46 -1.58
CA GLN A 245 9.30 -17.73 -1.35
C GLN A 245 8.59 -18.87 -2.08
N ARG A 246 7.26 -18.92 -1.97
CA ARG A 246 6.42 -19.96 -2.60
C ARG A 246 6.41 -19.87 -4.12
N LYS A 247 6.32 -18.67 -4.69
CA LYS A 247 6.19 -18.46 -6.15
C LYS A 247 7.51 -18.44 -6.89
N TYR A 248 8.57 -17.88 -6.30
CA TYR A 248 9.81 -17.62 -7.03
C TYR A 248 11.00 -18.41 -6.53
N VAL A 249 11.10 -18.67 -5.23
CA VAL A 249 12.29 -19.31 -4.64
C VAL A 249 12.18 -20.82 -4.64
N ASN A 250 11.16 -21.38 -3.99
CA ASN A 250 10.97 -22.83 -3.88
C ASN A 250 10.95 -23.53 -5.26
N PRO A 251 10.23 -23.01 -6.29
CA PRO A 251 10.22 -23.66 -7.60
C PRO A 251 11.57 -23.65 -8.31
N LYS A 252 12.51 -22.77 -7.95
CA LYS A 252 13.86 -22.73 -8.52
C LYS A 252 14.85 -23.58 -7.72
N LEU A 253 14.67 -23.68 -6.40
CA LEU A 253 15.54 -24.47 -5.52
C LEU A 253 15.25 -25.97 -5.60
N SER A 254 13.98 -26.37 -5.74
CA SER A 254 13.56 -27.78 -5.72
C SER A 254 13.31 -28.38 -7.11
N VAL A 255 13.98 -27.89 -8.15
CA VAL A 255 13.92 -28.52 -9.48
C VAL A 255 14.80 -29.75 -9.47
N ALA A 256 14.18 -30.93 -9.57
CA ALA A 256 14.91 -32.17 -9.81
C ALA A 256 15.68 -32.04 -11.15
N ARG A 257 17.01 -31.98 -11.06
CA ARG A 257 17.90 -32.04 -12.22
C ARG A 257 18.46 -33.44 -12.33
N ARG A 258 18.62 -33.92 -13.56
CA ARG A 258 19.34 -35.16 -13.87
C ARG A 258 20.65 -34.81 -14.56
N GLU A 259 21.72 -35.48 -14.19
CA GLU A 259 22.98 -35.37 -14.90
C GLU A 259 22.90 -36.15 -16.21
N VAL A 260 23.50 -35.58 -17.26
CA VAL A 260 23.56 -36.17 -18.59
C VAL A 260 25.00 -36.03 -19.09
N ALA A 261 25.62 -37.14 -19.47
CA ALA A 261 26.90 -37.11 -20.17
C ALA A 261 26.63 -37.15 -21.68
N ILE A 262 27.38 -36.34 -22.42
CA ILE A 262 27.29 -36.23 -23.88
C ILE A 262 28.68 -36.57 -24.42
N ASP A 263 28.77 -37.62 -25.25
CA ASP A 263 29.97 -38.01 -25.97
C ASP A 263 29.91 -37.45 -27.40
N ALA A 264 30.95 -36.75 -27.82
CA ALA A 264 31.05 -36.16 -29.16
C ALA A 264 31.88 -37.01 -30.13
N THR A 265 32.45 -38.14 -29.68
CA THR A 265 33.45 -38.92 -30.44
C THR A 265 32.91 -39.47 -31.76
N ASN A 266 31.65 -39.90 -31.80
CA ASN A 266 31.05 -40.54 -32.98
C ASN A 266 30.24 -39.59 -33.88
N GLY A 267 30.30 -38.27 -33.64
CA GLY A 267 29.62 -37.27 -34.45
C GLY A 267 28.12 -37.07 -34.13
N PRO A 268 27.43 -36.15 -34.83
CA PRO A 268 26.12 -35.61 -34.42
C PRO A 268 24.92 -36.56 -34.62
N TYR A 269 25.12 -37.73 -35.23
CA TYR A 269 24.05 -38.68 -35.55
C TYR A 269 24.04 -39.94 -34.68
N ASP A 270 24.99 -40.09 -33.74
CA ASP A 270 25.02 -41.25 -32.85
C ASP A 270 23.97 -41.13 -31.74
N GLN A 271 22.99 -42.04 -31.74
CA GLN A 271 21.92 -42.09 -30.74
C GLN A 271 22.43 -42.52 -29.35
N ASN A 272 23.59 -43.18 -29.29
CA ASN A 272 24.22 -43.61 -28.03
C ASN A 272 25.15 -42.56 -27.43
N SER A 273 25.23 -41.36 -28.02
CA SER A 273 26.05 -40.25 -27.50
C SER A 273 25.56 -39.69 -26.16
N ILE A 274 24.34 -40.02 -25.70
CA ILE A 274 23.73 -39.41 -24.53
C ILE A 274 23.49 -40.45 -23.43
N GLU A 275 24.26 -40.36 -22.33
CA GLU A 275 24.05 -41.18 -21.12
C GLU A 275 23.30 -40.41 -20.03
N TYR A 276 22.21 -40.98 -19.51
CA TYR A 276 21.42 -40.39 -18.42
C TYR A 276 21.77 -41.01 -17.07
N TYR A 277 21.99 -40.18 -16.06
CA TYR A 277 22.29 -40.61 -14.69
C TYR A 277 21.09 -40.43 -13.76
N SER A 278 21.05 -41.18 -12.65
CA SER A 278 20.00 -41.06 -11.64
C SER A 278 19.96 -39.63 -11.09
N PRO A 279 18.78 -39.04 -10.84
CA PRO A 279 18.69 -37.75 -10.15
C PRO A 279 19.34 -37.91 -8.76
N GLY A 280 20.46 -37.25 -8.56
CA GLY A 280 21.26 -37.31 -7.33
C GLY A 280 21.76 -35.93 -6.94
N ARG A 281 22.40 -35.83 -5.77
CA ARG A 281 23.11 -34.62 -5.36
C ARG A 281 24.22 -34.40 -6.40
N THR A 282 24.17 -33.28 -7.12
CA THR A 282 25.11 -33.00 -8.20
C THR A 282 26.53 -32.91 -7.64
N GLU A 283 27.38 -33.88 -7.95
CA GLU A 283 28.80 -33.79 -7.67
C GLU A 283 29.44 -33.13 -8.90
N LYS A 284 30.09 -31.98 -8.72
CA LYS A 284 30.77 -31.24 -9.81
C LYS A 284 32.09 -31.94 -10.18
N LEU A 285 31.96 -33.13 -10.76
CA LEU A 285 33.07 -33.96 -11.21
C LEU A 285 33.21 -33.82 -12.72
N PHE A 286 34.40 -33.46 -13.18
CA PHE A 286 34.78 -33.42 -14.58
C PHE A 286 35.55 -34.69 -14.90
N LYS A 287 35.12 -35.41 -15.95
CA LYS A 287 35.88 -36.54 -16.50
C LYS A 287 36.44 -36.12 -17.84
N THR A 288 37.75 -36.23 -17.99
CA THR A 288 38.46 -35.97 -19.23
C THR A 288 39.19 -37.24 -19.67
N HIS A 289 39.30 -37.44 -20.98
CA HIS A 289 40.04 -38.56 -21.56
C HIS A 289 41.26 -38.02 -22.30
N ASP A 290 42.42 -38.60 -22.02
CA ASP A 290 43.65 -38.36 -22.78
C ASP A 290 43.53 -38.93 -24.20
N TYR A 291 44.38 -38.51 -25.15
CA TYR A 291 44.37 -39.03 -26.54
C TYR A 291 44.63 -40.55 -26.62
N LYS A 292 45.11 -41.17 -25.53
CA LYS A 292 45.29 -42.62 -25.34
C LYS A 292 44.08 -43.30 -24.66
N GLY A 293 42.98 -42.59 -24.47
CA GLY A 293 41.76 -43.09 -23.81
C GLY A 293 41.85 -43.22 -22.28
N ARG A 294 42.87 -42.64 -21.65
CA ARG A 294 43.04 -42.71 -20.18
C ARG A 294 42.15 -41.68 -19.49
N GLU A 295 41.32 -42.13 -18.55
CA GLU A 295 40.43 -41.27 -17.75
C GLU A 295 41.15 -40.53 -16.63
N SER A 296 40.97 -39.21 -16.59
CA SER A 296 41.27 -38.32 -15.46
C SER A 296 39.96 -37.73 -14.90
N VAL A 297 39.81 -37.77 -13.57
CA VAL A 297 38.63 -37.23 -12.87
C VAL A 297 39.06 -36.09 -11.98
N GLU A 298 38.45 -34.92 -12.17
CA GLU A 298 38.78 -33.69 -11.45
C GLU A 298 37.52 -33.14 -10.77
N ALA A 299 37.63 -32.76 -9.50
CA ALA A 299 36.58 -32.06 -8.79
C ALA A 299 36.82 -30.56 -8.85
N PHE A 300 35.79 -29.79 -9.19
CA PHE A 300 35.86 -28.33 -9.19
C PHE A 300 35.34 -27.76 -7.86
N HIS A 301 36.24 -27.24 -7.04
CA HIS A 301 35.92 -26.64 -5.75
C HIS A 301 36.59 -25.27 -5.63
N GLN A 302 35.82 -24.23 -5.28
CA GLN A 302 36.32 -22.87 -5.00
C GLN A 302 37.19 -22.22 -6.12
N GLY A 303 36.99 -22.61 -7.39
CA GLY A 303 37.71 -22.02 -8.51
C GLY A 303 38.94 -22.81 -8.98
N GLU A 304 39.31 -23.90 -8.29
CA GLU A 304 40.42 -24.76 -8.67
C GLU A 304 39.95 -26.20 -8.97
N PHE A 305 40.68 -26.86 -9.88
CA PHE A 305 40.48 -28.27 -10.23
C PHE A 305 41.42 -29.13 -9.39
N THR A 306 40.86 -30.04 -8.59
CA THR A 306 41.64 -30.99 -7.78
C THR A 306 41.46 -32.41 -8.31
N PRO A 307 42.54 -33.18 -8.50
CA PRO A 307 42.43 -34.56 -8.98
C PRO A 307 41.80 -35.45 -7.92
N VAL A 308 40.76 -36.19 -8.29
CA VAL A 308 40.11 -37.16 -7.40
C VAL A 308 40.81 -38.51 -7.57
N LYS A 309 41.34 -39.08 -6.47
CA LYS A 309 41.90 -40.44 -6.49
C LYS A 309 40.81 -41.43 -6.90
N LYS A 310 41.07 -42.17 -7.99
CA LYS A 310 40.16 -43.19 -8.58
C LYS A 310 39.46 -44.01 -7.49
N GLY A 311 38.13 -43.99 -7.44
CA GLY A 311 37.45 -44.94 -6.57
C GLY A 311 35.95 -44.84 -6.33
N THR A 312 35.24 -43.79 -6.71
CA THR A 312 33.77 -43.76 -6.52
C THR A 312 33.05 -43.92 -7.86
N PRO A 313 32.57 -45.12 -8.21
CA PRO A 313 31.70 -45.27 -9.37
C PRO A 313 30.43 -44.47 -9.13
N LEU A 314 30.16 -43.49 -10.01
CA LEU A 314 28.87 -42.81 -10.07
C LEU A 314 27.79 -43.89 -10.19
N ARG A 315 26.78 -43.83 -9.33
CA ARG A 315 25.69 -44.81 -9.27
C ARG A 315 24.89 -44.72 -10.58
N LYS A 316 25.30 -45.47 -11.61
CA LYS A 316 24.57 -45.63 -12.86
C LYS A 316 23.17 -46.11 -12.52
N SER A 317 22.16 -45.45 -13.09
CA SER A 317 20.78 -45.84 -12.83
C SER A 317 20.58 -47.26 -13.37
N ILE A 318 19.96 -48.13 -12.57
CA ILE A 318 19.58 -49.48 -13.00
C ILE A 318 18.44 -49.40 -14.05
N PHE A 319 17.87 -48.20 -14.23
CA PHE A 319 16.72 -47.92 -15.08
C PHE A 319 17.02 -46.81 -16.09
N THR A 320 18.00 -47.04 -16.96
CA THR A 320 18.08 -46.31 -18.23
C THR A 320 17.23 -47.06 -19.25
N PRO A 321 16.14 -46.48 -19.79
CA PRO A 321 15.46 -47.11 -20.93
C PRO A 321 16.44 -47.10 -22.10
N LYS A 322 16.90 -48.28 -22.54
CA LYS A 322 17.56 -48.43 -23.84
C LYS A 322 16.61 -47.86 -24.88
N GLY A 323 17.08 -46.87 -25.63
CA GLY A 323 16.31 -46.18 -26.66
C GLY A 323 15.76 -47.17 -27.67
N ASN A 324 14.49 -47.54 -27.49
CA ASN A 324 13.68 -48.15 -28.53
C ASN A 324 12.38 -47.36 -28.58
N ASN A 325 12.40 -46.28 -29.37
CA ASN A 325 11.27 -45.58 -29.99
C ASN A 325 9.90 -45.64 -29.28
N ARG A 326 9.84 -45.37 -27.98
CA ARG A 326 8.57 -45.11 -27.31
C ARG A 326 8.73 -43.87 -26.45
N TYR A 327 8.07 -42.81 -26.93
CA TYR A 327 7.73 -41.58 -26.24
C TYR A 327 7.88 -41.71 -24.73
N SER A 328 8.92 -41.08 -24.18
CA SER A 328 8.98 -40.77 -22.75
C SER A 328 7.81 -39.82 -22.51
N SER A 329 6.70 -40.35 -22.00
CA SER A 329 5.63 -39.56 -21.45
C SER A 329 6.22 -38.75 -20.30
N TYR A 330 6.38 -37.44 -20.52
CA TYR A 330 6.52 -36.48 -19.45
C TYR A 330 5.32 -36.68 -18.52
N HIS A 331 5.54 -37.31 -17.37
CA HIS A 331 4.60 -37.16 -16.27
C HIS A 331 4.89 -35.79 -15.66
N PRO A 332 3.97 -34.81 -15.80
CA PRO A 332 4.11 -33.57 -15.06
C PRO A 332 4.09 -33.93 -13.57
N SER A 333 5.01 -33.33 -12.82
CA SER A 333 4.97 -33.38 -11.36
C SER A 333 3.58 -32.92 -10.89
N PRO A 334 3.03 -33.48 -9.80
CA PRO A 334 1.71 -33.09 -9.28
C PRO A 334 1.63 -31.59 -8.89
N LEU A 335 2.78 -30.89 -8.83
CA LEU A 335 2.90 -29.46 -8.59
C LEU A 335 2.87 -28.59 -9.87
N SER A 336 2.86 -29.20 -11.06
CA SER A 336 2.81 -28.50 -12.36
C SER A 336 1.39 -28.33 -12.92
N ARG A 337 0.34 -28.50 -12.09
CA ARG A 337 -1.04 -28.16 -12.51
C ARG A 337 -1.18 -26.63 -12.59
N LYS A 338 -0.66 -26.05 -13.68
CA LYS A 338 -1.06 -24.72 -14.14
C LYS A 338 -2.56 -24.77 -14.37
N SER A 339 -3.32 -24.02 -13.58
CA SER A 339 -4.67 -23.61 -13.92
C SER A 339 -4.59 -22.74 -15.17
N HIS A 340 -4.79 -23.34 -16.34
CA HIS A 340 -5.14 -22.58 -17.53
C HIS A 340 -6.56 -22.04 -17.36
N PRO A 341 -6.82 -20.76 -17.66
CA PRO A 341 -8.18 -20.25 -17.78
C PRO A 341 -8.78 -20.86 -19.06
N PHE A 342 -9.98 -21.44 -18.93
CA PHE A 342 -10.79 -21.79 -20.09
C PHE A 342 -11.32 -20.50 -20.73
N ASN A 343 -11.29 -20.47 -22.06
CA ASN A 343 -11.87 -19.43 -22.92
C ASN A 343 -13.36 -19.22 -22.66
#